data_AF-A0A2U3KIX1-F1
#
_entry.id   AF-A0A2U3KIX1-F1
#
_cell.length_a   1.000
_cell.length_b   1.000
_cell.length_c   1.000
_cell.angle_alpha   90.00
_cell.angle_beta   90.00
_cell.angle_gamma   90.00
#
_symmetry.space_group_name_H-M   'P 1'
#
loop_
_entity.id
_entity.type
_entity.pdbx_description
1 polymer ?
#
loop_
_entity_poly.entity_id
_entity_poly.type
_entity_poly.pdbx_seq_one_letter_code
_entity_poly.pdbx_strand_id
1 'polypeptide(L)'
;MAHNDAIARLARQIDAARQSERFLVNQEEVATLRRQGACQLHQVCADFVSSLNSKLAYATLDLSPPAYAPEMFREPGVNLIQIGSQGREMQITFQAPPQLFSTEKFLIPYVLEGEVRTYNQRMLERFEIRSYSLFFCVNQEGAVWRFYDWRIPHTAPVDPGLLAGLMERLF
;
A
#
# COMPACT_ATOMS: atom_id res chain seq x y z
N MET A 1 21.86 -4.40 30.48
CA MET A 1 20.98 -3.52 29.68
C MET A 1 20.30 -4.27 28.54
N ALA A 2 21.02 -5.08 27.73
CA ALA A 2 20.44 -5.85 26.60
C ALA A 2 19.31 -6.84 26.94
N HIS A 3 19.27 -7.40 28.15
CA HIS A 3 18.22 -8.35 28.57
C HIS A 3 16.86 -7.66 28.81
N ASN A 4 16.86 -6.44 29.37
CA ASN A 4 15.63 -5.68 29.58
C ASN A 4 15.02 -5.20 28.26
N ASP A 5 15.83 -4.88 27.26
CA ASP A 5 15.35 -4.51 25.93
C ASP A 5 14.69 -5.68 25.20
N ALA A 6 15.23 -6.90 25.35
CA ALA A 6 14.64 -8.11 24.78
C ALA A 6 13.27 -8.40 25.41
N ILE A 7 13.14 -8.26 26.73
CA ILE A 7 11.87 -8.44 27.46
C ILE A 7 10.86 -7.34 27.06
N ALA A 8 11.28 -6.09 26.95
CA ALA A 8 10.42 -4.99 26.52
C ALA A 8 9.97 -5.13 25.05
N ARG A 9 10.79 -5.74 24.20
CA ARG A 9 10.41 -6.08 22.82
C ARG A 9 9.40 -7.22 22.77
N LEU A 10 9.60 -8.25 23.58
CA LEU A 10 8.68 -9.39 23.68
C LEU A 10 7.32 -8.96 24.25
N ALA A 11 7.29 -8.13 25.29
CA ALA A 11 6.05 -7.59 25.85
C ALA A 11 5.24 -6.81 24.80
N ARG A 12 5.91 -5.94 24.02
CA ARG A 12 5.28 -5.22 22.91
C ARG A 12 4.73 -6.14 21.82
N GLN A 13 5.43 -7.24 21.51
CA GLN A 13 4.95 -8.23 20.56
C GLN A 13 3.71 -8.99 21.06
N ILE A 14 3.69 -9.36 22.35
CA ILE A 14 2.56 -10.05 22.99
C ILE A 14 1.34 -9.11 23.07
N ASP A 15 1.54 -7.85 23.45
CA ASP A 15 0.45 -6.86 23.49
C ASP A 15 -0.09 -6.53 22.09
N ALA A 16 0.77 -6.43 21.08
CA ALA A 16 0.35 -6.25 19.70
C ALA A 16 -0.47 -7.46 19.20
N ALA A 17 -0.06 -8.68 19.55
CA ALA A 17 -0.79 -9.90 19.21
C ALA A 17 -2.18 -9.95 19.89
N ARG A 18 -2.28 -9.62 21.18
CA ARG A 18 -3.56 -9.53 21.90
C ARG A 18 -4.45 -8.39 21.40
N GLN A 19 -3.87 -7.30 20.93
CA GLN A 19 -4.65 -6.22 20.31
C GLN A 19 -5.20 -6.65 18.95
N SER A 20 -4.43 -7.36 18.13
CA SER A 20 -4.99 -7.97 16.91
C SER A 20 -6.11 -8.97 17.22
N GLU A 21 -6.05 -9.68 18.35
CA GLU A 21 -7.15 -10.54 18.81
C GLU A 21 -8.41 -9.77 19.21
N ARG A 22 -8.29 -8.53 19.73
CA ARG A 22 -9.45 -7.67 20.01
C ARG A 22 -10.18 -7.20 18.76
N PHE A 23 -9.48 -7.09 17.62
CA PHE A 23 -10.09 -6.79 16.33
C PHE A 23 -10.73 -8.02 15.66
N LEU A 24 -10.61 -9.25 16.23
CA LEU A 24 -11.16 -10.49 15.66
C LEU A 24 -12.69 -10.63 15.72
N VAL A 25 -13.43 -9.63 16.22
CA VAL A 25 -14.84 -9.86 16.59
C VAL A 25 -15.83 -9.70 15.43
N ASN A 26 -15.44 -9.14 14.28
CA ASN A 26 -16.42 -8.98 13.19
C ASN A 26 -15.83 -9.04 11.76
N GLN A 27 -16.19 -10.08 11.01
CA GLN A 27 -15.83 -10.23 9.60
C GLN A 27 -16.34 -9.06 8.74
N GLU A 28 -17.51 -8.50 9.07
CA GLU A 28 -18.10 -7.39 8.33
C GLU A 28 -17.33 -6.08 8.53
N GLU A 29 -16.79 -5.85 9.72
CA GLU A 29 -15.91 -4.70 10.00
C GLU A 29 -14.63 -4.79 9.19
N VAL A 30 -14.00 -5.97 9.13
CA VAL A 30 -12.81 -6.19 8.32
C VAL A 30 -13.09 -6.00 6.83
N ALA A 31 -14.21 -6.54 6.33
CA ALA A 31 -14.63 -6.34 4.95
C ALA A 31 -14.85 -4.84 4.64
N THR A 32 -15.41 -4.09 5.60
CA THR A 32 -15.60 -2.64 5.48
C THR A 32 -14.27 -1.89 5.47
N LEU A 33 -13.35 -2.23 6.38
CA LEU A 33 -11.99 -1.67 6.41
C LEU A 33 -11.23 -1.94 5.11
N ARG A 34 -11.36 -3.15 4.54
CA ARG A 34 -10.73 -3.49 3.26
C ARG A 34 -11.25 -2.64 2.11
N ARG A 35 -12.57 -2.49 1.99
CA ARG A 35 -13.17 -1.59 1.00
C ARG A 35 -12.74 -0.13 1.19
N GLN A 36 -12.69 0.34 2.44
CA GLN A 36 -12.18 1.66 2.78
C GLN A 36 -10.70 1.83 2.37
N GLY A 37 -9.85 0.84 2.67
CA GLY A 37 -8.45 0.85 2.29
C GLY A 37 -8.28 0.90 0.77
N ALA A 38 -9.06 0.13 0.01
CA ALA A 38 -9.07 0.18 -1.45
C ALA A 38 -9.42 1.57 -1.99
N CYS A 39 -10.48 2.18 -1.47
CA CYS A 39 -10.90 3.53 -1.85
C CYS A 39 -9.84 4.58 -1.47
N GLN A 40 -9.25 4.48 -0.28
CA GLN A 40 -8.21 5.39 0.18
C GLN A 40 -6.97 5.32 -0.72
N LEU A 41 -6.52 4.11 -1.09
CA LEU A 41 -5.38 3.94 -1.97
C LEU A 41 -5.62 4.58 -3.34
N HIS A 42 -6.82 4.37 -3.90
CA HIS A 42 -7.21 5.00 -5.15
C HIS A 42 -7.28 6.52 -5.03
N GLN A 43 -7.85 7.06 -3.94
CA GLN A 43 -7.92 8.50 -3.71
C GLN A 43 -6.53 9.14 -3.69
N VAL A 44 -5.55 8.52 -3.01
CA VAL A 44 -4.16 8.99 -3.01
C VAL A 44 -3.59 9.04 -4.44
N CYS A 45 -3.89 8.04 -5.27
CA CYS A 45 -3.49 8.01 -6.68
C CYS A 45 -4.18 9.09 -7.50
N ALA A 46 -5.49 9.30 -7.30
CA ALA A 46 -6.28 10.32 -7.99
C ALA A 46 -5.83 11.74 -7.64
N ASP A 47 -5.58 12.02 -6.36
CA ASP A 47 -5.06 13.31 -5.89
C ASP A 47 -3.69 13.61 -6.49
N PHE A 48 -2.81 12.60 -6.52
CA PHE A 48 -1.50 12.70 -7.14
C PHE A 48 -1.58 12.98 -8.65
N VAL A 49 -2.36 12.19 -9.40
CA VAL A 49 -2.53 12.36 -10.85
C VAL A 49 -3.15 13.72 -11.19
N SER A 50 -4.20 14.12 -10.48
CA SER A 50 -4.83 15.42 -10.65
C SER A 50 -3.86 16.57 -10.39
N SER A 51 -3.12 16.49 -9.28
CA SER A 51 -2.12 17.50 -8.90
C SER A 51 -1.01 17.64 -9.93
N LEU A 52 -0.52 16.52 -10.48
CA LEU A 52 0.55 16.52 -11.47
C LEU A 52 0.04 16.99 -12.84
N ASN A 53 -1.11 16.49 -13.31
CA ASN A 53 -1.72 16.92 -14.57
C ASN A 53 -2.04 18.42 -14.58
N SER A 54 -2.41 19.02 -13.45
CA SER A 54 -2.60 20.48 -13.36
C SER A 54 -1.35 21.31 -13.64
N LYS A 55 -0.15 20.68 -13.61
CA LYS A 55 1.15 21.32 -13.79
C LYS A 55 1.82 20.96 -15.12
N LEU A 56 1.28 19.99 -15.86
CA LEU A 56 1.86 19.54 -17.12
C LEU A 56 1.27 20.32 -18.30
N ALA A 57 2.12 20.75 -19.24
CA ALA A 57 1.68 21.51 -20.42
C ALA A 57 1.48 20.65 -21.68
N TYR A 58 2.18 19.51 -21.77
CA TYR A 58 2.28 18.73 -23.02
C TYR A 58 1.96 17.24 -22.87
N ALA A 59 1.76 16.77 -21.65
CA ALA A 59 1.51 15.37 -21.35
C ALA A 59 0.45 15.25 -20.26
N THR A 60 -0.24 14.12 -20.25
CA THR A 60 -1.19 13.75 -19.20
C THR A 60 -0.84 12.36 -18.70
N LEU A 61 -0.97 12.17 -17.39
CA LEU A 61 -0.99 10.88 -16.76
C LEU A 61 -2.43 10.36 -16.75
N ASP A 62 -2.58 9.10 -17.13
CA ASP A 62 -3.84 8.38 -17.05
C ASP A 62 -3.87 7.58 -15.74
N LEU A 63 -5.04 7.56 -15.09
CA LEU A 63 -5.33 6.73 -13.92
C LEU A 63 -6.36 5.66 -14.32
N SER A 64 -6.04 4.40 -14.04
CA SER A 64 -6.93 3.27 -14.28
C SER A 64 -7.13 2.44 -13.00
N PRO A 65 -8.38 2.21 -12.55
CA PRO A 65 -9.60 2.81 -13.07
C PRO A 65 -9.66 4.32 -12.75
N PRO A 66 -10.39 5.14 -13.54
CA PRO A 66 -10.46 6.60 -13.32
C PRO A 66 -11.23 6.98 -12.04
N ALA A 67 -12.13 6.12 -11.58
CA ALA A 67 -12.83 6.22 -10.31
C ALA A 67 -12.86 4.84 -9.63
N TYR A 68 -12.98 4.82 -8.31
CA TYR A 68 -12.99 3.58 -7.54
C TYR A 68 -14.06 3.64 -6.45
N ALA A 69 -15.09 2.81 -6.60
CA ALA A 69 -16.15 2.66 -5.62
C ALA A 69 -15.88 1.45 -4.71
N PRO A 70 -16.40 1.42 -3.46
CA PRO A 70 -16.23 0.29 -2.54
C PRO A 70 -16.56 -1.08 -3.14
N GLU A 71 -17.55 -1.13 -4.03
CA GLU A 71 -18.05 -2.36 -4.69
C GLU A 71 -17.10 -2.88 -5.78
N MET A 72 -16.14 -2.07 -6.21
CA MET A 72 -15.11 -2.48 -7.17
C MET A 72 -14.02 -3.34 -6.53
N PHE A 73 -13.92 -3.30 -5.19
CA PHE A 73 -12.98 -4.12 -4.45
C PHE A 73 -13.32 -5.61 -4.62
N ARG A 74 -12.36 -6.37 -5.12
CA ARG A 74 -12.48 -7.81 -5.33
C ARG A 74 -11.89 -8.57 -4.16
N GLU A 75 -12.72 -9.38 -3.53
CA GLU A 75 -12.30 -10.35 -2.51
C GLU A 75 -13.10 -11.64 -2.69
N PRO A 76 -12.45 -12.80 -2.94
CA PRO A 76 -11.00 -12.98 -3.08
C PRO A 76 -10.47 -12.43 -4.42
N GLY A 77 -9.19 -12.07 -4.46
CA GLY A 77 -8.48 -11.72 -5.69
C GLY A 77 -7.57 -10.50 -5.61
N VAL A 78 -6.77 -10.31 -6.65
CA VAL A 78 -5.88 -9.16 -6.80
C VAL A 78 -6.64 -7.99 -7.41
N ASN A 79 -6.54 -6.83 -6.77
CA ASN A 79 -6.99 -5.54 -7.24
C ASN A 79 -5.81 -4.78 -7.85
N LEU A 80 -6.10 -3.93 -8.83
CA LEU A 80 -5.11 -3.26 -9.65
C LEU A 80 -5.46 -1.77 -9.81
N ILE A 81 -4.49 -0.91 -9.54
CA ILE A 81 -4.49 0.51 -9.90
C ILE A 81 -3.25 0.75 -10.76
N GLN A 82 -3.41 1.49 -11.85
CA GLN A 82 -2.33 1.86 -12.75
C GLN A 82 -2.31 3.37 -12.96
N ILE A 83 -1.11 3.94 -12.96
CA ILE A 83 -0.86 5.32 -13.36
C ILE A 83 0.19 5.28 -14.46
N GLY A 84 -0.11 5.85 -15.62
CA GLY A 84 0.76 5.71 -16.77
C GLY A 84 0.73 6.87 -17.74
N SER A 85 1.80 7.02 -18.50
CA SER A 85 1.85 7.87 -19.70
C SER A 85 3.02 7.46 -20.59
N GLN A 86 2.79 7.34 -21.90
CA GLN A 86 3.83 7.12 -22.92
C GLN A 86 4.82 5.98 -22.58
N GLY A 87 4.32 4.84 -22.08
CA GLY A 87 5.14 3.67 -21.75
C GLY A 87 5.94 3.77 -20.45
N ARG A 88 5.60 4.73 -19.59
CA ARG A 88 6.08 4.87 -18.21
C ARG A 88 4.91 4.55 -17.30
N GLU A 89 5.03 3.50 -16.51
CA GLU A 89 3.92 2.92 -15.77
C GLU A 89 4.29 2.77 -14.29
N MET A 90 3.36 3.15 -13.43
CA MET A 90 3.29 2.76 -12.04
C MET A 90 2.12 1.80 -11.88
N GLN A 91 2.41 0.60 -11.40
CA GLN A 91 1.42 -0.43 -11.14
C GLN A 91 1.34 -0.70 -9.64
N ILE A 92 0.14 -0.60 -9.09
CA ILE A 92 -0.15 -0.92 -7.70
C ILE A 92 -1.11 -2.11 -7.66
N THR A 93 -0.65 -3.23 -7.11
CA THR A 93 -1.49 -4.41 -6.87
C THR A 93 -1.78 -4.53 -5.39
N PHE A 94 -2.98 -4.98 -5.01
CA PHE A 94 -3.32 -5.20 -3.61
C PHE A 94 -4.43 -6.22 -3.43
N GLN A 95 -4.46 -6.89 -2.28
CA GLN A 95 -5.43 -7.95 -1.98
C GLN A 95 -5.59 -8.13 -0.47
N ALA A 96 -6.66 -8.80 -0.07
CA ALA A 96 -6.81 -9.30 1.30
C ALA A 96 -5.83 -10.48 1.55
N PRO A 97 -5.17 -10.54 2.72
CA PRO A 97 -4.48 -11.76 3.13
C PRO A 97 -5.47 -12.90 3.41
N PRO A 98 -5.01 -14.17 3.49
CA PRO A 98 -5.89 -15.31 3.77
C PRO A 98 -6.63 -15.22 5.11
N GLN A 99 -6.02 -14.55 6.10
CA GLN A 99 -6.60 -14.29 7.40
C GLN A 99 -7.26 -12.90 7.43
N LEU A 100 -8.16 -12.65 8.40
CA LEU A 100 -8.78 -11.34 8.57
C LEU A 100 -7.73 -10.22 8.78
N PHE A 101 -6.71 -10.53 9.58
CA PHE A 101 -5.55 -9.71 9.81
C PHE A 101 -4.29 -10.56 9.65
N SER A 102 -3.19 -9.94 9.23
CA SER A 102 -1.88 -10.60 9.21
C SER A 102 -0.80 -9.70 9.78
N THR A 103 0.26 -10.34 10.27
CA THR A 103 1.53 -9.71 10.68
C THR A 103 2.73 -10.43 10.07
N GLU A 104 2.50 -11.34 9.11
CA GLU A 104 3.53 -12.26 8.61
C GLU A 104 4.61 -11.54 7.81
N LYS A 105 4.20 -10.62 6.92
CA LYS A 105 5.12 -9.87 6.05
C LYS A 105 5.51 -8.51 6.61
N PHE A 106 4.76 -8.02 7.60
CA PHE A 106 4.96 -6.73 8.24
C PHE A 106 4.45 -6.78 9.67
N LEU A 107 5.28 -6.37 10.63
CA LEU A 107 5.02 -6.59 12.06
C LEU A 107 3.83 -5.77 12.62
N ILE A 108 3.33 -4.79 11.87
CA ILE A 108 2.15 -4.01 12.23
C ILE A 108 0.92 -4.73 11.64
N PRO A 109 -0.13 -5.03 12.44
CA PRO A 109 -1.34 -5.68 11.94
C PRO A 109 -1.92 -4.97 10.72
N TYR A 110 -2.20 -5.74 9.66
CA TYR A 110 -2.75 -5.24 8.41
C TYR A 110 -3.89 -6.11 7.88
N VAL A 111 -4.83 -5.48 7.16
CA VAL A 111 -6.00 -6.16 6.55
C VAL A 111 -5.94 -6.21 5.02
N LEU A 112 -5.00 -5.47 4.41
CA LEU A 112 -4.63 -5.58 3.00
C LEU A 112 -3.11 -5.59 2.87
N GLU A 113 -2.63 -6.34 1.89
CA GLU A 113 -1.25 -6.32 1.44
C GLU A 113 -1.20 -6.04 -0.05
N GLY A 114 -0.12 -5.40 -0.49
CA GLY A 114 0.04 -5.01 -1.87
C GLY A 114 1.48 -4.74 -2.24
N GLU A 115 1.65 -4.32 -3.48
CA GLU A 115 2.94 -4.05 -4.07
C GLU A 115 2.83 -2.89 -5.04
N VAL A 116 3.82 -2.00 -5.03
CA VAL A 116 4.00 -0.98 -6.06
C VAL A 116 5.24 -1.26 -6.89
N ARG A 117 5.08 -1.20 -8.21
CA ARG A 117 6.13 -1.30 -9.22
C ARG A 117 6.10 -0.06 -10.08
N THR A 118 7.28 0.42 -10.47
CA THR A 118 7.41 1.46 -11.50
C THR A 118 8.36 0.95 -12.57
N TYR A 119 7.97 1.08 -13.82
CA TYR A 119 8.78 0.64 -14.94
C TYR A 119 8.56 1.50 -16.20
N ASN A 120 9.57 1.48 -17.06
CA ASN A 120 9.48 1.95 -18.44
C ASN A 120 10.08 0.88 -19.37
N GLN A 121 10.00 1.08 -20.67
CA GLN A 121 10.51 0.13 -21.67
C GLN A 121 11.98 -0.27 -21.43
N ARG A 122 12.85 0.70 -21.11
CA ARG A 122 14.28 0.46 -20.85
C ARG A 122 14.48 -0.45 -19.63
N MET A 123 13.72 -0.23 -18.57
CA MET A 123 13.81 -1.04 -17.34
C MET A 123 13.30 -2.46 -17.55
N LEU A 124 12.27 -2.65 -18.40
CA LEU A 124 11.76 -3.96 -18.78
C LEU A 124 12.84 -4.76 -19.52
N GLU A 125 13.51 -4.15 -20.50
CA GLU A 125 14.57 -4.79 -21.29
C GLU A 125 15.80 -5.18 -20.45
N ARG A 126 16.06 -4.45 -19.35
CA ARG A 126 17.20 -4.67 -18.46
C ARG A 126 16.86 -5.43 -17.19
N PHE A 127 15.60 -5.83 -17.00
CA PHE A 127 15.13 -6.48 -15.77
C PHE A 127 15.39 -5.67 -14.49
N GLU A 128 15.28 -4.34 -14.57
CA GLU A 128 15.60 -3.40 -13.47
C GLU A 128 14.36 -2.96 -12.67
N ILE A 129 13.24 -3.67 -12.79
CA ILE A 129 11.99 -3.31 -12.12
C ILE A 129 12.13 -3.55 -10.62
N ARG A 130 11.87 -2.49 -9.86
CA ARG A 130 11.84 -2.56 -8.39
C ARG A 130 10.40 -2.64 -7.91
N SER A 131 10.26 -3.49 -6.91
CA SER A 131 9.03 -3.78 -6.20
C SER A 131 9.16 -3.37 -4.75
N TYR A 132 8.12 -2.71 -4.24
CA TYR A 132 8.00 -2.30 -2.85
C TYR A 132 6.68 -2.76 -2.27
N SER A 133 6.68 -3.15 -1.00
CA SER A 133 5.49 -3.67 -0.34
C SER A 133 4.62 -2.55 0.20
N LEU A 134 3.31 -2.73 0.11
CA LEU A 134 2.30 -1.85 0.69
C LEU A 134 1.46 -2.65 1.69
N PHE A 135 1.09 -2.03 2.80
CA PHE A 135 0.25 -2.66 3.82
C PHE A 135 -0.81 -1.67 4.31
N PHE A 136 -2.07 -2.06 4.33
CA PHE A 136 -3.13 -1.28 4.97
C PHE A 136 -3.23 -1.68 6.43
N CYS A 137 -2.50 -0.94 7.27
CA CYS A 137 -2.33 -1.23 8.68
C CYS A 137 -3.50 -0.70 9.48
N VAL A 138 -3.91 -1.45 10.51
CA VAL A 138 -4.95 -1.05 11.46
C VAL A 138 -4.32 -0.90 12.84
N ASN A 139 -4.49 0.27 13.46
CA ASN A 139 -4.02 0.56 14.82
C ASN A 139 -5.08 1.34 15.61
N GLN A 140 -4.75 1.77 16.84
CA GLN A 140 -5.67 2.50 17.71
C GLN A 140 -6.04 3.91 17.19
N GLU A 141 -5.19 4.51 16.37
CA GLU A 141 -5.37 5.87 15.82
C GLU A 141 -6.14 5.86 14.49
N GLY A 142 -6.26 4.69 13.86
CA GLY A 142 -7.00 4.51 12.61
C GLY A 142 -6.37 3.46 11.70
N ALA A 143 -6.82 3.46 10.45
CA ALA A 143 -6.28 2.60 9.41
C ALA A 143 -5.55 3.43 8.34
N VAL A 144 -4.35 3.01 7.95
CA VAL A 144 -3.48 3.77 7.04
C VAL A 144 -2.62 2.87 6.17
N TRP A 145 -2.41 3.28 4.93
CA TRP A 145 -1.46 2.64 4.03
C TRP A 145 -0.03 2.98 4.40
N ARG A 146 0.80 1.94 4.52
CA ARG A 146 2.24 2.05 4.74
C ARG A 146 3.00 1.41 3.60
N PHE A 147 3.98 2.15 3.11
CA PHE A 147 5.05 1.67 2.26
C PHE A 147 6.12 0.98 3.12
N TYR A 148 6.71 -0.08 2.58
CA TYR A 148 7.81 -0.79 3.18
C TYR A 148 8.84 -1.23 2.12
N ASP A 149 10.08 -0.80 2.30
CA ASP A 149 11.23 -1.36 1.59
C ASP A 149 11.97 -2.32 2.51
N TRP A 150 11.98 -3.61 2.17
CA TRP A 150 12.67 -4.63 2.95
C TRP A 150 14.20 -4.55 2.83
N ARG A 151 14.71 -3.89 1.78
CA ARG A 151 16.16 -3.79 1.50
C ARG A 151 16.84 -2.77 2.40
N ILE A 152 16.12 -1.69 2.68
CA ILE A 152 16.52 -0.63 3.59
C ILE A 152 15.32 -0.51 4.51
N PRO A 153 15.30 -1.10 5.73
CA PRO A 153 14.12 -1.27 6.59
C PRO A 153 13.42 0.05 6.92
N HIS A 154 12.74 0.60 5.94
CA HIS A 154 12.24 1.97 5.88
C HIS A 154 10.76 1.87 5.59
N THR A 155 10.00 2.63 6.38
CA THR A 155 8.57 2.72 6.26
C THR A 155 8.17 4.18 6.15
N ALA A 156 7.18 4.44 5.30
CA ALA A 156 6.62 5.75 5.06
C ALA A 156 5.11 5.61 4.84
N PRO A 157 4.31 6.66 5.09
CA PRO A 157 2.93 6.69 4.63
C PRO A 157 2.87 6.60 3.09
N VAL A 158 1.80 6.03 2.57
CA VAL A 158 1.50 6.11 1.13
C VAL A 158 0.76 7.42 0.88
N ASP A 159 1.50 8.39 0.36
CA ASP A 159 0.99 9.73 0.05
C ASP A 159 1.46 10.19 -1.36
N PRO A 160 0.96 11.32 -1.88
CA PRO A 160 1.39 11.83 -3.19
C PRO A 160 2.90 12.10 -3.30
N GLY A 161 3.59 12.40 -2.19
CA GLY A 161 5.03 12.63 -2.17
C GLY A 161 5.82 11.35 -2.41
N LEU A 162 5.41 10.24 -1.79
CA LEU A 162 5.95 8.92 -2.08
C LEU A 162 5.74 8.55 -3.55
N LEU A 163 4.51 8.75 -4.08
CA LEU A 163 4.20 8.43 -5.47
C LEU A 163 5.06 9.25 -6.45
N ALA A 164 5.27 10.55 -6.16
CA ALA A 164 6.17 11.39 -6.93
C ALA A 164 7.61 10.83 -6.95
N GLY A 165 8.19 10.52 -5.78
CA GLY A 165 9.55 9.98 -5.70
C GLY A 165 9.74 8.60 -6.36
N LEU A 166 8.67 7.81 -6.47
CA LEU A 166 8.68 6.57 -7.25
C LEU A 166 8.61 6.84 -8.76
N MET A 167 7.74 7.76 -9.19
CA MET A 167 7.54 8.14 -10.60
C MET A 167 8.74 8.89 -11.21
N GLU A 168 9.41 9.74 -10.45
CA GLU A 168 10.58 10.52 -10.90
C GLU A 168 11.64 9.61 -11.53
N ARG A 169 11.81 8.39 -11.01
CA ARG A 169 12.80 7.42 -11.49
C ARG A 169 12.54 6.91 -12.90
N LEU A 170 11.34 7.14 -13.44
CA LEU A 170 10.99 6.75 -14.78
C LEU A 170 11.57 7.72 -15.80
N PHE A 171 11.73 9.00 -15.44
CA PHE A 171 12.13 10.14 -16.28
C PHE A 171 13.64 10.39 -16.23
#